data_AF-A0A7K0UPY7-F1
#
_entry.id   AF-A0A7K0UPY7-F1
#
_cell.length_a   1.000
_cell.length_b   1.000
_cell.length_c   1.000
_cell.angle_alpha   90.00
_cell.angle_beta   90.00
_cell.angle_gamma   90.00
#
_symmetry.space_group_name_H-M   'P 1'
#
loop_
_entity.id
_entity.type
_entity.pdbx_description
1 polymer ?
#
loop_
_entity_poly.entity_id
_entity_poly.type
_entity_poly.pdbx_seq_one_letter_code
_entity_poly.pdbx_strand_id
1 'polypeptide(L)'
;TARKSVGLGDVRVHDLRHSFASFLVNNGRSIYEVQRILGHTQIKTTQRYAHLSQDSLLAAANEISKALPMLATMPNRIIDVPLVQIGY
;
A
#
# COMPACT_ATOMS: atom_id res chain seq x y z
N THR A 1 -32.83 -10.89 3.28
CA THR A 1 -31.38 -11.17 3.16
C THR A 1 -30.64 -9.86 2.93
N ALA A 2 -29.49 -9.66 3.58
CA ALA A 2 -28.72 -8.40 3.59
C ALA A 2 -28.48 -7.77 2.20
N ARG A 3 -28.43 -8.58 1.13
CA ARG A 3 -28.34 -8.13 -0.27
C ARG A 3 -29.51 -7.25 -0.72
N LYS A 4 -30.76 -7.63 -0.39
CA LYS A 4 -31.98 -6.87 -0.80
C LYS A 4 -32.11 -5.54 -0.07
N SER A 5 -31.56 -5.41 1.14
CA SER A 5 -31.66 -4.19 1.95
C SER A 5 -30.72 -3.07 1.50
N VAL A 6 -29.70 -3.37 0.68
CA VAL A 6 -28.75 -2.36 0.17
C VAL A 6 -28.85 -2.14 -1.34
N GLY A 7 -29.89 -2.69 -2.00
CA GLY A 7 -30.11 -2.48 -3.44
C GLY A 7 -29.02 -3.04 -4.36
N LEU A 8 -28.10 -3.85 -3.82
CA LEU A 8 -27.05 -4.47 -4.61
C LEU A 8 -27.66 -5.53 -5.53
N GLY A 9 -27.23 -5.51 -6.81
CA GLY A 9 -27.61 -6.49 -7.81
C GLY A 9 -27.15 -7.91 -7.47
N ASP A 10 -26.99 -8.77 -8.46
CA ASP A 10 -26.61 -10.16 -8.21
C ASP A 10 -25.11 -10.31 -7.87
N VAL A 11 -24.74 -9.85 -6.68
CA VAL A 11 -23.40 -9.98 -6.12
C VAL A 11 -23.16 -11.43 -5.73
N ARG A 12 -22.12 -12.05 -6.28
CA ARG A 12 -21.73 -13.43 -5.97
C ARG A 12 -20.68 -13.42 -4.85
N VAL A 13 -20.62 -14.52 -4.10
CA VAL A 13 -19.62 -14.69 -3.02
C VAL A 13 -18.19 -14.54 -3.55
N HIS A 14 -17.96 -14.88 -4.81
CA HIS A 14 -16.68 -14.69 -5.48
C HIS A 14 -16.30 -13.21 -5.65
N ASP A 15 -17.26 -12.31 -5.89
CA ASP A 15 -17.00 -10.88 -6.04
C ASP A 15 -16.52 -10.27 -4.72
N LEU A 16 -17.14 -10.67 -3.60
CA LEU A 16 -16.69 -10.27 -2.26
C LEU A 16 -15.26 -10.75 -1.97
N ARG A 17 -14.95 -12.00 -2.34
CA ARG A 17 -13.58 -12.54 -2.23
C ARG A 17 -12.61 -11.72 -3.08
N HIS A 18 -12.99 -11.33 -4.28
CA HIS A 18 -12.19 -10.48 -5.16
C HIS A 18 -11.96 -9.10 -4.56
N SER A 19 -13.02 -8.41 -4.13
CA SER A 19 -12.92 -7.08 -3.51
C SER A 19 -12.05 -7.10 -2.26
N PHE A 20 -12.21 -8.12 -1.40
CA PHE A 20 -11.42 -8.25 -0.18
C PHE A 20 -9.93 -8.50 -0.48
N ALA A 21 -9.62 -9.37 -1.45
CA ALA A 21 -8.25 -9.63 -1.86
C ALA A 21 -7.58 -8.38 -2.47
N SER A 22 -8.28 -7.70 -3.38
CA SER A 22 -7.81 -6.45 -3.99
C SER A 22 -7.56 -5.37 -2.94
N PHE A 23 -8.43 -5.25 -1.94
CA PHE A 23 -8.25 -4.30 -0.85
C PHE A 23 -6.97 -4.56 -0.05
N LEU A 24 -6.71 -5.82 0.31
CA LEU A 24 -5.50 -6.16 1.06
C LEU A 24 -4.22 -5.87 0.27
N VAL A 25 -4.19 -6.23 -1.02
CA VAL A 25 -3.01 -5.98 -1.85
C VAL A 25 -2.79 -4.48 -2.08
N ASN A 26 -3.85 -3.70 -2.30
CA ASN A 26 -3.75 -2.25 -2.43
C ASN A 26 -3.26 -1.56 -1.15
N ASN A 27 -3.50 -2.15 0.01
CA ASN A 27 -2.95 -1.69 1.29
C ASN A 27 -1.49 -2.14 1.51
N GLY A 28 -0.81 -2.61 0.47
CA GLY A 28 0.61 -2.99 0.53
C GLY A 28 0.88 -4.34 1.23
N ARG A 29 -0.15 -5.17 1.44
CA ARG A 29 0.07 -6.54 1.96
C ARG A 29 0.66 -7.42 0.88
N SER A 30 1.59 -8.27 1.28
CA SER A 30 2.21 -9.22 0.37
C SER A 30 1.19 -10.24 -0.13
N ILE A 31 1.41 -10.71 -1.36
CA ILE A 31 0.62 -11.77 -1.99
C ILE A 31 0.57 -13.05 -1.12
N TYR A 32 1.63 -13.33 -0.34
CA TYR A 32 1.69 -14.47 0.57
C TYR A 32 0.80 -14.28 1.81
N GLU A 33 0.76 -13.08 2.39
CA GLU A 33 -0.17 -12.76 3.48
C GLU A 33 -1.62 -12.90 3.00
N VAL A 34 -1.93 -12.35 1.82
CA VAL A 34 -3.27 -12.45 1.22
C VAL A 34 -3.66 -13.90 0.94
N GLN A 35 -2.73 -14.74 0.47
CA GLN A 35 -2.97 -16.16 0.27
C GLN A 35 -3.38 -16.85 1.59
N ARG A 36 -2.66 -16.58 2.68
CA ARG A 36 -2.94 -17.18 3.99
C ARG A 36 -4.27 -16.70 4.56
N ILE A 37 -4.58 -15.41 4.43
CA ILE A 37 -5.85 -14.82 4.89
C ILE A 37 -7.05 -15.41 4.13
N LEU A 38 -6.91 -15.64 2.83
CA LEU A 38 -7.98 -16.20 2.00
C LEU A 38 -8.08 -17.74 2.06
N GLY A 39 -7.12 -18.40 2.71
CA GLY A 39 -7.05 -19.85 2.81
C GLY A 39 -6.77 -20.55 1.48
N HIS A 40 -6.06 -19.90 0.56
CA HIS A 40 -5.74 -20.50 -0.73
C HIS A 40 -4.59 -21.50 -0.61
N THR A 41 -4.84 -22.76 -0.92
CA THR A 41 -3.81 -23.82 -0.91
C THR A 41 -2.72 -23.58 -1.96
N GLN A 42 -3.09 -23.01 -3.10
CA GLN A 42 -2.17 -22.71 -4.21
C GLN A 42 -1.95 -21.22 -4.34
N ILE A 43 -0.69 -20.78 -4.39
CA ILE A 43 -0.34 -19.37 -4.61
C ILE A 43 -0.89 -18.84 -5.95
N LYS A 44 -1.03 -19.72 -6.95
CA LYS A 44 -1.47 -19.39 -8.32
C LYS A 44 -2.86 -18.74 -8.35
N THR A 45 -3.76 -19.07 -7.42
CA THR A 45 -5.09 -18.43 -7.35
C THR A 45 -4.99 -17.00 -6.81
N THR A 46 -4.03 -16.72 -5.93
CA THR A 46 -3.78 -15.39 -5.37
C THR A 46 -2.94 -14.50 -6.30
N GLN A 47 -2.11 -15.10 -7.16
CA GLN A 47 -1.30 -14.36 -8.15
C GLN A 47 -2.11 -13.47 -9.09
N ARG A 48 -3.42 -13.74 -9.26
CA ARG A 48 -4.34 -12.83 -9.98
C ARG A 48 -4.28 -11.39 -9.45
N TYR A 49 -3.97 -11.18 -8.18
CA TYR A 49 -3.90 -9.85 -7.57
C TYR A 49 -2.49 -9.25 -7.54
N ALA A 50 -1.46 -9.95 -8.04
CA ALA A 50 -0.07 -9.52 -7.86
C ALA A 50 0.25 -8.18 -8.55
N HIS A 51 -0.43 -7.89 -9.67
CA HIS A 51 -0.28 -6.62 -10.39
C HIS A 51 -0.67 -5.40 -9.54
N LEU A 52 -1.68 -5.53 -8.69
CA LEU A 52 -2.13 -4.45 -7.80
C LEU A 52 -1.03 -4.04 -6.80
N SER A 53 -0.20 -4.99 -6.38
CA SER A 53 0.92 -4.71 -5.47
C SER A 53 1.96 -3.84 -6.15
N GLN A 54 2.22 -4.07 -7.44
CA GLN A 54 3.20 -3.31 -8.21
C GLN A 54 2.73 -1.87 -8.41
N ASP A 55 1.46 -1.69 -8.76
CA ASP A 55 0.87 -0.36 -8.94
C ASP A 55 0.85 0.44 -7.64
N SER A 56 0.53 -0.23 -6.52
CA SER A 56 0.52 0.38 -5.18
C SER A 56 1.93 0.82 -4.76
N LEU A 57 2.95 0.01 -5.05
CA LEU A 57 4.33 0.31 -4.71
C LEU A 57 4.89 1.47 -5.56
N LEU A 58 4.55 1.52 -6.85
CA LEU A 58 4.87 2.63 -7.73
C LEU A 58 4.18 3.92 -7.30
N ALA A 59 2.89 3.86 -6.93
CA ALA A 59 2.17 5.01 -6.39
C ALA A 59 2.84 5.56 -5.13
N ALA A 60 3.18 4.68 -4.17
CA ALA A 60 3.88 5.07 -2.95
C ALA A 60 5.25 5.73 -3.23
N ALA A 61 6.03 5.18 -4.16
CA ALA A 61 7.31 5.76 -4.55
C ALA A 61 7.15 7.14 -5.22
N ASN A 62 6.13 7.30 -6.06
CA ASN A 62 5.83 8.58 -6.71
C ASN A 62 5.41 9.67 -5.72
N GLU A 63 4.70 9.32 -4.64
CA GLU A 63 4.36 10.30 -3.58
C GLU A 63 5.61 10.84 -2.88
N ILE A 64 6.60 9.99 -2.60
CA ILE A 64 7.89 10.42 -2.02
C ILE A 64 8.63 11.35 -3.00
N SER A 65 8.62 11.01 -4.29
CA SER A 65 9.25 11.84 -5.33
C SER A 65 8.62 13.25 -5.42
N LYS A 66 7.30 13.38 -5.25
CA LYS A 66 6.60 14.68 -5.21
C LYS A 66 6.94 15.49 -3.96
N ALA A 67 7.17 14.84 -2.81
CA ALA A 67 7.51 15.51 -1.55
C ALA A 67 8.98 15.95 -1.48
N LEU A 68 9.88 15.27 -2.22
CA LEU A 68 11.32 15.55 -2.26
C LEU A 68 11.69 17.02 -2.60
N PRO A 69 11.13 17.67 -3.64
CA PRO A 69 11.44 19.07 -3.95
C PRO A 69 11.02 20.03 -2.83
N MET A 70 10.03 19.67 -2.00
CA MET A 70 9.61 20.48 -0.86
C MET A 70 10.65 20.44 0.28
N LEU A 71 11.30 19.30 0.50
CA LEU A 71 12.43 19.13 1.43
C LEU A 71 13.69 19.85 0.96
N ALA A 72 13.96 19.87 -0.35
CA ALA A 72 15.12 20.54 -0.94
C ALA A 72 15.00 22.07 -0.97
N THR A 73 13.78 22.61 -0.89
CA THR A 73 13.51 24.07 -0.95
C THR A 73 13.40 24.71 0.45
N MET A 74 13.41 23.92 1.54
CA MET A 74 13.43 24.50 2.89
C MET A 74 14.78 25.17 3.16
N PRO A 75 14.81 26.47 3.55
CA PRO A 75 16.06 27.14 3.91
C PRO A 75 16.66 26.46 5.14
N ASN A 76 17.91 26.00 4.98
CA ASN A 76 18.71 25.34 6.00
C ASN A 76 18.87 26.23 7.24
N ARG A 77 18.05 26.01 8.29
CA ARG A 77 18.06 26.83 9.52
C ARG A 77 18.74 26.16 10.72
N ILE A 78 19.41 25.01 10.56
CA ILE A 78 19.95 24.21 11.68
C ILE A 78 21.43 23.81 11.48
N ILE A 79 22.24 24.55 10.71
CA ILE A 79 23.69 24.30 10.65
C ILE A 79 24.50 25.60 10.77
N ASP A 80 24.22 26.39 11.81
CA ASP A 80 25.10 27.48 12.27
C ASP A 80 25.62 27.20 13.70
N VAL A 81 25.89 25.94 14.02
CA VAL A 81 26.57 25.61 15.29
C VAL A 81 28.07 25.76 15.04
N PRO A 82 28.76 26.75 15.65
CA PRO A 82 30.19 26.91 15.45
C PRO A 82 30.92 25.68 16.02
N LEU A 83 31.68 24.99 15.16
CA LEU A 83 32.62 23.95 15.57
C LEU A 83 33.80 24.60 16.30
N VAL A 84 33.59 25.01 17.54
CA VAL A 84 34.65 25.46 18.44
C VAL A 84 34.51 24.73 19.78
N GLN A 85 35.65 24.16 20.20
CA GLN A 85 35.93 23.64 21.54
C GLN A 85 35.54 22.18 21.85
N ILE A 86 36.30 21.23 21.32
CA ILE A 86 36.74 20.08 22.13
C ILE A 86 38.19 19.77 21.79
N GLY A 87 39.07 20.59 22.36
CA GLY A 87 40.41 20.17 22.74
C GLY A 87 40.43 20.12 24.26
N TYR A 88 40.62 18.92 24.81
CA TYR A 88 41.38 18.57 26.02
C TYR A 88 41.52 17.04 26.02
#